data_AF-A0A7H8IQT3-F1
#
_entry.id   AF-A0A7H8IQT3-F1
#
_cell.length_a   1.000
_cell.length_b   1.000
_cell.length_c   1.000
_cell.angle_alpha   90.00
_cell.angle_beta   90.00
_cell.angle_gamma   90.00
#
_symmetry.space_group_name_H-M   'P 1'
#
loop_
_entity.id
_entity.type
_entity.pdbx_description
1 polymer ?
#
loop_
_entity_poly.entity_id
_entity_poly.type
_entity_poly.pdbx_seq_one_letter_code
_entity_poly.pdbx_strand_id
1 'polypeptide(L)'
;MSTQEVSHSGRGRTGATRVRGMPHSASLRPGRRDRDAFFDNAKYAAIVLVAMGHAWEPLGSGSRAAAALYLFVYTFHMPAFILISGYFSRSFDLRPDRLRRLVTGVAVPYVLFEAAYSLFKRWADDDPSHPVSLLDPWYLTWFLIALFVWRLTTPLWRIARRPLALALTIAALAACSPDIGDDLDLQRVLQFLPFFVLGLQLRPEHFRMVRRPAVRWASVPVVATALVFAYWAVPRMNAAWLYRRDSAQELGAPWWSGAVITLALFGCSMLLTACFLAWVPGRRMWCTALGAGTLYGYLLHGFLIKGSRFWGWYDHPWVHRPAGEIAVTVLAVAVVTALCAPPVQRLFRFAMEPRMEWAFRPYAPEAPPARARTVPPQASRAGALHGSGTAQRSGTWHRYGTWHGYDSGQRAGTGQRAENHRPFM
;
A
#
# COMPACT_ATOMS: atom_id res chain seq x y z
N MET A 1 -64.04 -9.72 -56.13
CA MET A 1 -63.15 -9.68 -57.31
C MET A 1 -61.73 -9.81 -56.79
N SER A 2 -60.96 -10.88 -56.99
CA SER A 2 -61.16 -12.14 -57.70
C SER A 2 -60.13 -13.13 -57.15
N THR A 3 -60.55 -14.40 -56.96
CA THR A 3 -59.84 -15.69 -57.15
C THR A 3 -58.37 -15.81 -56.66
N GLN A 4 -57.95 -16.86 -55.94
CA GLN A 4 -58.24 -18.27 -56.20
C GLN A 4 -57.82 -19.17 -55.02
N GLU A 5 -58.62 -20.20 -54.75
CA GLU A 5 -58.36 -21.34 -53.87
C GLU A 5 -57.28 -22.28 -54.44
N VAL A 6 -56.54 -22.96 -53.57
CA VAL A 6 -56.25 -24.40 -53.70
C VAL A 6 -56.29 -25.05 -52.31
N SER A 7 -57.13 -26.08 -52.19
CA SER A 7 -57.21 -26.99 -51.05
C SER A 7 -56.25 -28.16 -51.21
N HIS A 8 -55.74 -28.71 -50.10
CA HIS A 8 -55.79 -30.16 -49.88
C HIS A 8 -55.52 -30.55 -48.41
N SER A 9 -56.38 -31.46 -47.96
CA SER A 9 -56.43 -32.20 -46.72
C SER A 9 -55.23 -33.11 -46.44
N GLY A 10 -54.90 -33.37 -45.16
CA GLY A 10 -54.07 -34.53 -44.82
C GLY A 10 -53.61 -34.67 -43.37
N ARG A 11 -54.45 -35.30 -42.55
CA ARG A 11 -54.15 -36.16 -41.36
C ARG A 11 -52.81 -36.02 -40.62
N GLY A 12 -52.93 -35.61 -39.35
CA GLY A 12 -52.39 -36.25 -38.15
C GLY A 12 -51.00 -36.91 -38.20
N ARG A 13 -50.09 -36.37 -37.38
CA ARG A 13 -49.20 -37.17 -36.50
C ARG A 13 -48.58 -36.26 -35.43
N THR A 14 -48.81 -36.65 -34.19
CA THR A 14 -48.08 -36.20 -33.00
C THR A 14 -46.58 -36.41 -33.19
N GLY A 15 -45.82 -35.32 -33.17
CA GLY A 15 -44.37 -35.31 -33.22
C GLY A 15 -43.83 -34.31 -32.23
N ALA A 16 -43.24 -34.82 -31.15
CA ALA A 16 -42.48 -34.04 -30.21
C ALA A 16 -41.26 -33.38 -30.88
N THR A 17 -40.68 -32.40 -30.18
CA THR A 17 -39.33 -31.80 -30.33
C THR A 17 -39.16 -30.60 -31.27
N ARG A 18 -39.06 -29.40 -30.68
CA ARG A 18 -37.78 -28.64 -30.56
C ARG A 18 -38.00 -27.36 -29.75
N VAL A 19 -37.62 -27.39 -28.47
CA VAL A 19 -37.33 -26.16 -27.73
C VAL A 19 -36.15 -25.49 -28.43
N ARG A 20 -36.38 -24.28 -28.94
CA ARG A 20 -35.38 -23.44 -29.60
C ARG A 20 -34.28 -23.16 -28.57
N GLY A 21 -33.11 -23.75 -28.77
CA GLY A 21 -31.94 -23.52 -27.93
C GLY A 21 -31.61 -22.03 -27.89
N MET A 22 -31.59 -21.46 -26.69
CA MET A 22 -31.00 -20.15 -26.45
C MET A 22 -29.51 -20.22 -26.81
N PRO A 23 -28.94 -19.19 -27.46
CA PRO A 23 -27.53 -19.18 -27.78
C PRO A 23 -26.71 -19.32 -26.50
N HIS A 24 -25.78 -20.28 -26.54
CA HIS A 24 -24.75 -20.51 -25.54
C HIS A 24 -24.27 -19.20 -24.93
N SER A 25 -24.45 -19.07 -23.62
CA SER A 25 -23.69 -18.13 -22.80
C SER A 25 -22.22 -18.32 -23.13
N ALA A 26 -21.65 -17.35 -23.86
CA ALA A 26 -20.23 -17.27 -24.11
C ALA A 26 -19.50 -17.49 -22.79
N SER A 27 -18.63 -18.49 -22.78
CA SER A 27 -17.78 -18.83 -21.66
C SER A 27 -17.01 -17.58 -21.23
N LEU A 28 -17.46 -16.97 -20.13
CA LEU A 28 -16.69 -15.96 -19.43
C LEU A 28 -15.38 -16.62 -19.03
N ARG A 29 -14.32 -16.32 -19.78
CA ARG A 29 -12.93 -16.58 -19.37
C ARG A 29 -12.81 -16.14 -17.91
N PRO A 30 -12.20 -16.95 -17.01
CA PRO A 30 -12.15 -16.64 -15.60
C PRO A 30 -11.61 -15.23 -15.41
N GLY A 31 -12.48 -14.36 -14.89
CA GLY A 31 -12.35 -12.92 -14.96
C GLY A 31 -11.03 -12.44 -14.40
N ARG A 32 -10.26 -11.76 -15.24
CA ARG A 32 -9.23 -10.82 -14.79
C ARG A 32 -9.94 -9.86 -13.85
N ARG A 33 -9.70 -9.98 -12.53
CA ARG A 33 -10.24 -9.05 -11.50
C ARG A 33 -10.16 -7.64 -12.08
N ASP A 34 -11.30 -7.02 -12.31
CA ASP A 34 -11.38 -5.75 -12.99
C ASP A 34 -10.63 -4.73 -12.12
N ARG A 35 -9.51 -4.20 -12.63
CA ARG A 35 -8.73 -3.18 -11.91
C ARG A 35 -9.61 -1.95 -11.78
N ASP A 36 -9.75 -1.44 -10.57
CA ASP A 36 -10.51 -0.22 -10.31
C ASP A 36 -9.69 0.99 -10.80
N ALA A 37 -10.19 1.62 -11.87
CA ALA A 37 -9.55 2.74 -12.56
C ALA A 37 -9.26 3.91 -11.62
N PHE A 38 -10.06 4.10 -10.57
CA PHE A 38 -9.83 5.14 -9.57
C PHE A 38 -8.45 5.02 -8.93
N PHE A 39 -8.07 3.83 -8.49
CA PHE A 39 -6.81 3.64 -7.79
C PHE A 39 -5.61 3.73 -8.74
N ASP A 40 -5.77 3.30 -9.99
CA ASP A 40 -4.73 3.49 -11.01
C ASP A 40 -4.53 4.98 -11.33
N ASN A 41 -5.61 5.75 -11.46
CA ASN A 41 -5.55 7.21 -11.63
C ASN A 41 -4.95 7.90 -10.39
N ALA A 42 -5.31 7.46 -9.18
CA ALA A 42 -4.79 8.02 -7.94
C ALA A 42 -3.28 7.78 -7.80
N LYS A 43 -2.80 6.57 -8.08
CA LYS A 43 -1.37 6.24 -8.06
C LYS A 43 -0.61 7.04 -9.13
N TYR A 44 -1.17 7.20 -10.33
CA TYR A 44 -0.56 8.02 -11.37
C TYR A 44 -0.48 9.50 -10.96
N ALA A 45 -1.58 10.09 -10.49
CA ALA A 45 -1.57 11.48 -10.04
C ALA A 45 -0.61 11.69 -8.86
N ALA A 46 -0.54 10.75 -7.92
CA ALA A 46 0.40 10.79 -6.80
C ALA A 46 1.86 10.74 -7.27
N ILE A 47 2.20 9.87 -8.25
CA ILE A 47 3.59 9.81 -8.73
C ILE A 47 3.99 11.05 -9.51
N VAL A 48 3.05 11.69 -10.21
CA VAL A 48 3.28 12.98 -10.86
C VAL A 48 3.62 14.05 -9.81
N LEU A 49 2.87 14.10 -8.70
CA LEU A 49 3.14 15.03 -7.60
C LEU A 49 4.51 14.79 -6.95
N VAL A 50 4.93 13.52 -6.79
CA VAL A 50 6.28 13.17 -6.29
C VAL A 50 7.35 13.76 -7.20
N ALA A 51 7.26 13.53 -8.51
CA ALA A 51 8.25 14.03 -9.46
C ALA A 51 8.29 15.58 -9.49
N MET A 52 7.12 16.23 -9.42
CA MET A 52 7.03 17.70 -9.32
C MET A 52 7.69 18.22 -8.05
N GLY A 53 7.39 17.62 -6.88
CA GLY A 53 8.00 17.99 -5.61
C GLY A 53 9.53 17.92 -5.65
N HIS A 54 10.09 16.84 -6.21
CA HIS A 54 11.52 16.68 -6.36
C HIS A 54 12.18 17.63 -7.36
N ALA A 55 11.45 18.05 -8.40
CA ALA A 55 11.90 19.03 -9.37
C ALA A 55 11.86 20.47 -8.80
N TRP A 56 10.95 20.76 -7.86
CA TRP A 56 10.87 22.06 -7.22
C TRP A 56 11.84 22.26 -6.06
N GLU A 57 12.34 21.18 -5.45
CA GLU A 57 13.26 21.25 -4.31
C GLU A 57 14.45 22.21 -4.55
N PRO A 58 15.17 22.15 -5.68
CA PRO A 58 16.30 23.05 -5.93
C PRO A 58 15.88 24.50 -6.22
N LEU A 59 14.62 24.73 -6.59
CA LEU A 59 14.08 26.05 -6.91
C LEU A 59 13.63 26.83 -5.67
N GLY A 60 13.50 26.15 -4.52
CA GLY A 60 12.91 26.72 -3.31
C GLY A 60 13.66 27.92 -2.73
N SER A 61 14.98 28.00 -2.91
CA SER A 61 15.81 29.13 -2.43
C SER A 61 15.56 30.42 -3.21
N GLY A 62 15.31 30.32 -4.52
CA GLY A 62 15.09 31.45 -5.41
C GLY A 62 13.62 31.84 -5.58
N SER A 63 12.68 30.94 -5.25
CA SER A 63 11.26 31.14 -5.50
C SER A 63 10.39 30.70 -4.32
N ARG A 64 9.79 31.70 -3.65
CA ARG A 64 8.82 31.45 -2.58
C ARG A 64 7.58 30.69 -3.10
N ALA A 65 7.21 30.87 -4.36
CA ALA A 65 6.12 30.13 -4.97
C ALA A 65 6.47 28.64 -5.11
N ALA A 66 7.65 28.31 -5.64
CA ALA A 66 8.14 26.94 -5.73
C ALA A 66 8.27 26.29 -4.33
N ALA A 67 8.82 27.01 -3.35
CA ALA A 67 8.90 26.54 -1.97
C ALA A 67 7.51 26.29 -1.34
N ALA A 68 6.53 27.15 -1.61
CA ALA A 68 5.17 26.98 -1.11
C ALA A 68 4.48 25.75 -1.73
N LEU A 69 4.62 25.57 -3.04
CA LEU A 69 4.11 24.40 -3.75
C LEU A 69 4.78 23.11 -3.26
N TYR A 70 6.09 23.17 -3.02
CA TYR A 70 6.86 22.09 -2.40
C TYR A 70 6.28 21.72 -1.03
N LEU A 71 6.16 22.67 -0.10
CA LEU A 71 5.57 22.43 1.24
C LEU A 71 4.15 21.85 1.15
N PHE A 72 3.31 22.44 0.29
CA PHE A 72 1.94 21.98 0.09
C PHE A 72 1.89 20.52 -0.38
N VAL A 73 2.64 20.18 -1.43
CA VAL A 73 2.68 18.80 -1.95
C VAL A 73 3.31 17.85 -0.94
N TYR A 74 4.42 18.23 -0.30
CA TYR A 74 5.10 17.42 0.74
C TYR A 74 4.22 17.07 1.93
N THR A 75 3.21 17.91 2.22
CA THR A 75 2.27 17.64 3.30
C THR A 75 1.41 16.39 3.05
N PHE A 76 1.07 16.02 1.81
CA PHE A 76 0.10 14.95 1.57
C PHE A 76 0.47 13.91 0.52
N HIS A 77 1.45 14.14 -0.36
CA HIS A 77 1.73 13.18 -1.44
C HIS A 77 2.20 11.82 -0.90
N MET A 78 3.16 11.79 0.04
CA MET A 78 3.58 10.54 0.70
C MET A 78 2.44 9.94 1.52
N PRO A 79 1.76 10.68 2.42
CA PRO A 79 0.57 10.19 3.12
C PRO A 79 -0.47 9.54 2.21
N ALA A 80 -0.79 10.14 1.06
CA ALA A 80 -1.73 9.59 0.10
C ALA A 80 -1.24 8.26 -0.49
N PHE A 81 0.03 8.19 -0.88
CA PHE A 81 0.62 6.98 -1.45
C PHE A 81 0.69 5.85 -0.41
N ILE A 82 1.06 6.17 0.83
CA ILE A 82 1.14 5.24 1.96
C ILE A 82 -0.26 4.72 2.33
N LEU A 83 -1.25 5.60 2.39
CA LEU A 83 -2.65 5.25 2.68
C LEU A 83 -3.20 4.26 1.64
N ILE A 84 -2.97 4.52 0.35
CA ILE A 84 -3.36 3.62 -0.75
C ILE A 84 -2.61 2.28 -0.64
N SER A 85 -1.32 2.32 -0.31
CA SER A 85 -0.49 1.11 -0.13
C SER A 85 -0.98 0.26 1.04
N GLY A 86 -1.38 0.88 2.15
CA GLY A 86 -2.03 0.23 3.28
C GLY A 86 -3.36 -0.42 2.88
N TYR A 87 -4.21 0.30 2.14
CA TYR A 87 -5.48 -0.24 1.65
C TYR A 87 -5.30 -1.51 0.79
N PHE A 88 -4.30 -1.55 -0.09
CA PHE A 88 -3.99 -2.75 -0.88
C PHE A 88 -3.34 -3.87 -0.08
N SER A 89 -2.81 -3.56 1.11
CA SER A 89 -2.15 -4.53 1.99
C SER A 89 -3.09 -5.18 3.00
N ARG A 90 -4.33 -4.70 3.15
CA ARG A 90 -5.32 -5.20 4.14
C ARG A 90 -5.59 -6.71 4.11
N SER A 91 -5.41 -7.35 2.95
CA SER A 91 -5.60 -8.80 2.81
C SER A 91 -4.32 -9.60 3.03
N PHE A 92 -3.15 -8.97 3.22
CA PHE A 92 -1.86 -9.64 3.38
C PHE A 92 -1.83 -10.50 4.66
N ASP A 93 -1.17 -11.65 4.53
CA ASP A 93 -0.82 -12.58 5.60
C ASP A 93 0.56 -13.16 5.29
N LEU A 94 1.17 -13.86 6.25
CA LEU A 94 2.52 -14.44 6.12
C LEU A 94 2.53 -15.77 5.36
N ARG A 95 1.57 -16.00 4.45
CA ARG A 95 1.58 -17.20 3.61
C ARG A 95 2.79 -17.18 2.67
N PRO A 96 3.42 -18.35 2.40
CA PRO A 96 4.65 -18.41 1.60
C PRO A 96 4.53 -17.76 0.22
N ASP A 97 3.40 -17.92 -0.48
CA ASP A 97 3.17 -17.34 -1.80
C ASP A 97 3.11 -15.80 -1.78
N ARG A 98 2.59 -15.22 -0.70
CA ARG A 98 2.48 -13.77 -0.53
C ARG A 98 3.76 -13.15 -0.01
N LEU A 99 4.44 -13.83 0.91
CA LEU A 99 5.76 -13.44 1.37
C LEU A 99 6.75 -13.44 0.21
N ARG A 100 6.72 -14.47 -0.65
CA ARG A 100 7.50 -14.51 -1.88
C ARG A 100 7.25 -13.29 -2.76
N ARG A 101 5.99 -12.91 -3.01
CA ARG A 101 5.64 -11.70 -3.79
C ARG A 101 6.09 -10.41 -3.13
N LEU A 102 6.10 -10.35 -1.79
CA LEU A 102 6.61 -9.18 -1.06
C LEU A 102 8.13 -9.08 -1.22
N VAL A 103 8.86 -10.18 -1.09
CA VAL A 103 10.31 -10.22 -1.30
C VAL A 103 10.64 -9.84 -2.74
N THR A 104 10.06 -10.52 -3.72
CA THR A 104 10.42 -10.29 -5.12
C THR A 104 9.91 -8.96 -5.67
N GLY A 105 8.78 -8.45 -5.17
CA GLY A 105 8.19 -7.20 -5.66
C GLY A 105 8.59 -5.95 -4.88
N VAL A 106 9.27 -6.08 -3.74
CA VAL A 106 9.67 -4.93 -2.91
C VAL A 106 11.12 -5.05 -2.44
N ALA A 107 11.48 -6.11 -1.72
CA ALA A 107 12.83 -6.25 -1.15
C ALA A 107 13.93 -6.39 -2.20
N VAL A 108 13.67 -7.15 -3.28
CA VAL A 108 14.63 -7.30 -4.36
C VAL A 108 14.80 -5.99 -5.16
N PRO A 109 13.72 -5.32 -5.60
CA PRO A 109 13.83 -3.98 -6.18
C PRO A 109 14.54 -2.99 -5.25
N TYR A 110 14.32 -3.06 -3.93
CA TYR A 110 15.04 -2.22 -2.96
C TYR A 110 16.55 -2.42 -3.07
N VAL A 111 17.04 -3.65 -2.92
CA VAL A 111 18.48 -3.95 -2.98
C VAL A 111 19.09 -3.55 -4.32
N LEU A 112 18.38 -3.83 -5.43
CA LEU A 112 18.86 -3.49 -6.77
C LEU A 112 18.95 -1.98 -6.98
N PHE A 113 17.92 -1.23 -6.60
CA PHE A 113 17.90 0.21 -6.79
C PHE A 113 18.79 0.94 -5.80
N GLU A 114 18.94 0.45 -4.56
CA GLU A 114 19.92 0.98 -3.62
C GLU A 114 21.32 0.91 -4.20
N ALA A 115 21.75 -0.29 -4.65
CA ALA A 115 23.04 -0.46 -5.29
C ALA A 115 23.19 0.41 -6.54
N ALA A 116 22.16 0.46 -7.40
CA ALA A 116 22.19 1.29 -8.61
C ALA A 116 22.31 2.78 -8.28
N TYR A 117 21.62 3.27 -7.24
CA TYR A 117 21.68 4.66 -6.80
C TYR A 117 23.04 5.00 -6.19
N SER A 118 23.58 4.16 -5.31
CA SER A 118 24.91 4.38 -4.73
C SER A 118 25.99 4.40 -5.81
N LEU A 119 25.94 3.47 -6.78
CA LEU A 119 26.87 3.45 -7.92
C LEU A 119 26.69 4.67 -8.83
N PHE A 120 25.45 5.08 -9.09
CA PHE A 120 25.16 6.29 -9.85
C PHE A 120 25.73 7.52 -9.15
N LYS A 121 25.58 7.64 -7.83
CA LYS A 121 26.18 8.74 -7.06
C LYS A 121 27.71 8.72 -7.18
N ARG A 122 28.36 7.57 -6.99
CA ARG A 122 29.82 7.45 -7.12
C ARG A 122 30.33 7.99 -8.46
N TRP A 123 29.61 7.67 -9.53
CA TRP A 123 29.98 8.05 -10.88
C TRP A 123 29.58 9.48 -11.25
N ALA A 124 28.37 9.92 -10.89
CA ALA A 124 27.84 11.20 -11.33
C ALA A 124 28.30 12.39 -10.44
N ASP A 125 28.67 12.13 -9.19
CA ASP A 125 29.11 13.11 -8.20
C ASP A 125 30.64 13.06 -7.98
N ASP A 126 31.37 12.29 -8.79
CA ASP A 126 32.82 12.05 -8.68
C ASP A 126 33.29 11.66 -7.25
N ASP A 127 32.49 10.88 -6.53
CA ASP A 127 32.79 10.36 -5.18
C ASP A 127 32.92 8.83 -5.18
N PRO A 128 34.07 8.26 -5.59
CA PRO A 128 34.27 6.81 -5.61
C PRO A 128 34.16 6.14 -4.22
N SER A 129 34.30 6.91 -3.15
CA SER A 129 34.34 6.43 -1.77
C SER A 129 32.95 6.22 -1.16
N HIS A 130 31.90 6.78 -1.77
CA HIS A 130 30.53 6.70 -1.24
C HIS A 130 30.13 5.25 -0.92
N PRO A 131 29.74 4.90 0.31
CA PRO A 131 29.44 3.51 0.67
C PRO A 131 28.20 2.99 -0.07
N VAL A 132 28.19 1.70 -0.38
CA VAL A 132 26.97 0.99 -0.79
C VAL A 132 26.40 0.36 0.48
N SER A 133 25.45 1.05 1.12
CA SER A 133 24.82 0.60 2.37
C SER A 133 23.38 0.20 2.12
N LEU A 134 23.00 -1.02 2.51
CA LEU A 134 21.58 -1.42 2.52
C LEU A 134 20.86 -0.96 3.80
N LEU A 135 21.62 -0.44 4.77
CA LEU A 135 21.09 0.06 6.04
C LEU A 135 20.85 1.56 6.00
N ASP A 136 21.48 2.30 5.09
CA ASP A 136 21.27 3.75 4.95
C ASP A 136 20.65 4.02 3.57
N PRO A 137 19.31 3.89 3.44
CA PRO A 137 18.65 3.93 2.14
C PRO A 137 18.77 5.30 1.48
N TRP A 138 19.35 5.34 0.28
CA TRP A 138 19.57 6.60 -0.41
C TRP A 138 18.34 7.13 -1.17
N TYR A 139 17.97 8.36 -0.83
CA TYR A 139 17.01 9.23 -1.54
C TYR A 139 15.56 8.72 -1.65
N LEU A 140 15.28 7.72 -2.49
CA LEU A 140 13.92 7.21 -2.76
C LEU A 140 13.71 5.78 -2.25
N THR A 141 14.79 5.05 -1.98
CA THR A 141 14.72 3.64 -1.59
C THR A 141 14.13 3.42 -0.21
N TRP A 142 14.15 4.45 0.65
CA TRP A 142 13.53 4.46 1.97
C TRP A 142 12.07 4.00 1.94
N PHE A 143 11.32 4.41 0.91
CA PHE A 143 9.91 4.06 0.81
C PHE A 143 9.72 2.57 0.54
N LEU A 144 10.65 1.92 -0.19
CA LEU A 144 10.56 0.48 -0.46
C LEU A 144 10.82 -0.32 0.81
N ILE A 145 11.86 0.04 1.57
CA ILE A 145 12.13 -0.62 2.85
C ILE A 145 11.01 -0.35 3.87
N ALA A 146 10.49 0.88 3.93
CA ALA A 146 9.33 1.22 4.74
C ALA A 146 8.10 0.38 4.35
N LEU A 147 7.80 0.29 3.04
CA LEU A 147 6.71 -0.52 2.52
C LEU A 147 6.90 -2.00 2.84
N PHE A 148 8.13 -2.51 2.78
CA PHE A 148 8.45 -3.87 3.17
C PHE A 148 8.12 -4.12 4.64
N VAL A 149 8.61 -3.27 5.55
CA VAL A 149 8.37 -3.36 7.00
C VAL A 149 6.87 -3.24 7.32
N TRP A 150 6.17 -2.26 6.77
CA TRP A 150 4.75 -2.07 7.00
C TRP A 150 3.89 -3.23 6.50
N ARG A 151 4.21 -3.78 5.31
CA ARG A 151 3.51 -4.96 4.79
C ARG A 151 3.80 -6.20 5.61
N LEU A 152 5.05 -6.42 5.99
CA LEU A 152 5.44 -7.56 6.83
C LEU A 152 4.73 -7.54 8.20
N THR A 153 4.60 -6.35 8.80
CA THR A 153 3.93 -6.16 10.10
C THR A 153 2.41 -6.08 10.01
N THR A 154 1.81 -6.12 8.81
CA THR A 154 0.35 -6.03 8.61
C THR A 154 -0.49 -6.97 9.51
N PRO A 155 -0.13 -8.26 9.70
CA PRO A 155 -0.89 -9.15 10.57
C PRO A 155 -1.01 -8.66 12.02
N LEU A 156 0.03 -8.00 12.54
CA LEU A 156 0.07 -7.46 13.90
C LEU A 156 -0.96 -6.33 14.08
N TRP A 157 -1.06 -5.45 13.08
CA TRP A 157 -2.02 -4.34 13.09
C TRP A 157 -3.48 -4.81 12.97
N ARG A 158 -3.70 -5.99 12.35
CA ARG A 158 -5.04 -6.54 12.19
C ARG A 158 -5.60 -7.21 13.44
N ILE A 159 -4.73 -7.67 14.35
CA ILE A 159 -5.14 -8.26 15.63
C ILE A 159 -5.26 -7.24 16.77
N ALA A 160 -4.60 -6.08 16.63
CA ALA A 160 -4.68 -5.02 17.62
C ALA A 160 -6.11 -4.43 17.72
N ARG A 161 -6.57 -4.14 18.94
CA ARG A 161 -7.91 -3.57 19.19
C ARG A 161 -8.06 -2.13 18.72
N ARG A 162 -6.99 -1.33 18.85
CA ARG A 162 -6.94 0.09 18.47
C ARG A 162 -5.68 0.39 17.66
N PRO A 163 -5.54 -0.18 16.45
CA PRO A 163 -4.30 -0.14 15.69
C PRO A 163 -3.88 1.29 15.31
N LEU A 164 -4.84 2.16 14.96
CA LEU A 164 -4.53 3.56 14.63
C LEU A 164 -4.01 4.35 15.84
N ALA A 165 -4.61 4.17 17.02
CA ALA A 165 -4.15 4.84 18.24
C ALA A 165 -2.72 4.40 18.59
N LEU A 166 -2.46 3.09 18.51
CA LEU A 166 -1.12 2.54 18.73
C LEU A 166 -0.10 3.10 17.72
N ALA A 167 -0.45 3.15 16.44
CA ALA A 167 0.42 3.70 15.40
C ALA A 167 0.72 5.19 15.63
N LEU A 168 -0.28 5.99 16.01
CA LEU A 168 -0.10 7.41 16.35
C LEU A 168 0.79 7.59 17.58
N THR A 169 0.63 6.76 18.62
CA THR A 169 1.52 6.76 19.78
C THR A 169 2.96 6.45 19.38
N ILE A 170 3.18 5.42 18.55
CA ILE A 170 4.52 5.06 18.06
C ILE A 170 5.13 6.21 17.25
N ALA A 171 4.36 6.83 16.35
CA ALA A 171 4.83 7.97 15.57
C ALA A 171 5.20 9.17 16.46
N ALA A 172 4.38 9.48 17.47
CA ALA A 172 4.65 10.57 18.39
C ALA A 172 5.89 10.30 19.26
N LEU A 173 6.06 9.06 19.73
CA LEU A 173 7.27 8.66 20.48
C LEU A 173 8.51 8.75 19.59
N ALA A 174 8.42 8.33 18.34
CA ALA A 174 9.51 8.44 17.39
C ALA A 174 9.94 9.91 17.17
N ALA A 175 8.96 10.82 17.00
CA ALA A 175 9.25 12.25 16.84
C ALA A 175 9.81 12.92 18.11
N CYS A 176 9.71 12.28 19.28
CA CYS A 176 10.25 12.78 20.55
C CYS A 176 11.60 12.16 20.93
N SER A 177 12.08 11.14 20.21
CA SER A 177 13.23 10.32 20.59
C SER A 177 14.40 10.52 19.62
N PRO A 178 15.47 11.22 20.03
CA PRO A 178 16.65 11.44 19.19
C PRO A 178 17.55 10.21 19.10
N ASP A 179 17.35 9.22 19.98
CA ASP A 179 18.16 7.99 20.01
C ASP A 179 17.76 6.98 18.91
N ILE A 180 16.72 7.28 18.14
CA ILE A 180 16.33 6.47 16.99
C ILE A 180 17.29 6.81 15.85
N GLY A 181 18.27 5.93 15.64
CA GLY A 181 19.24 6.08 14.57
C GLY A 181 18.63 6.13 13.17
N ASP A 182 19.43 6.65 12.23
CA ASP A 182 19.07 6.82 10.82
C ASP A 182 18.98 5.49 10.04
N ASP A 183 19.39 4.37 10.67
CA ASP A 183 19.34 3.04 10.06
C ASP A 183 17.93 2.70 9.56
N LEU A 184 17.87 2.26 8.30
CA LEU A 184 16.69 1.93 7.51
C LEU A 184 15.66 3.07 7.39
N ASP A 185 16.08 4.32 7.62
CA ASP A 185 15.20 5.47 7.71
C ASP A 185 14.10 5.26 8.78
N LEU A 186 14.45 4.60 9.90
CA LEU A 186 13.49 4.10 10.88
C LEU A 186 12.58 5.19 11.43
N GLN A 187 13.11 6.41 11.66
CA GLN A 187 12.29 7.56 12.04
C GLN A 187 11.14 7.80 11.03
N ARG A 188 11.42 7.82 9.73
CA ARG A 188 10.36 7.95 8.69
C ARG A 188 9.39 6.79 8.73
N VAL A 189 9.90 5.56 8.84
CA VAL A 189 9.07 4.34 8.89
C VAL A 189 8.06 4.43 10.03
N LEU A 190 8.48 4.85 11.22
CA LEU A 190 7.64 4.96 12.40
C LEU A 190 6.70 6.17 12.34
N GLN A 191 7.19 7.34 11.93
CA GLN A 191 6.38 8.57 11.86
C GLN A 191 5.28 8.51 10.78
N PHE A 192 5.50 7.77 9.68
CA PHE A 192 4.50 7.58 8.62
C PHE A 192 3.58 6.35 8.80
N LEU A 193 3.90 5.46 9.74
CA LEU A 193 3.11 4.26 10.06
C LEU A 193 1.59 4.52 10.24
N PRO A 194 1.13 5.62 10.90
CA PRO A 194 -0.30 5.87 11.08
C PRO A 194 -1.10 5.90 9.77
N PHE A 195 -0.52 6.42 8.69
CA PHE A 195 -1.18 6.48 7.38
C PHE A 195 -1.36 5.08 6.78
N PHE A 196 -0.34 4.23 6.91
CA PHE A 196 -0.42 2.85 6.42
C PHE A 196 -1.48 2.06 7.20
N VAL A 197 -1.46 2.17 8.52
CA VAL A 197 -2.39 1.50 9.43
C VAL A 197 -3.82 2.00 9.25
N LEU A 198 -4.03 3.29 9.00
CA LEU A 198 -5.33 3.81 8.61
C LEU A 198 -5.79 3.18 7.28
N GLY A 199 -4.89 3.07 6.30
CA GLY A 199 -5.15 2.42 5.02
C GLY A 199 -5.66 0.99 5.16
N LEU A 200 -5.08 0.19 6.07
CA LEU A 200 -5.52 -1.18 6.37
C LEU A 200 -6.99 -1.25 6.84
N GLN A 201 -7.47 -0.19 7.49
CA GLN A 201 -8.83 -0.11 8.04
C GLN A 201 -9.84 0.48 7.05
N LEU A 202 -9.39 1.07 5.94
CA LEU A 202 -10.27 1.66 4.95
C LEU A 202 -11.04 0.59 4.15
N ARG A 203 -12.27 0.94 3.80
CA ARG A 203 -13.19 0.15 2.99
C ARG A 203 -13.54 0.91 1.71
N PRO A 204 -14.00 0.24 0.64
CA PRO A 204 -14.38 0.90 -0.61
C PRO A 204 -15.38 2.05 -0.43
N GLU A 205 -16.25 1.95 0.58
CA GLU A 205 -17.27 2.95 0.91
C GLU A 205 -16.66 4.30 1.30
N HIS A 206 -15.53 4.29 2.01
CA HIS A 206 -14.83 5.52 2.40
C HIS A 206 -14.31 6.28 1.17
N PHE A 207 -13.74 5.57 0.18
CA PHE A 207 -13.33 6.17 -1.08
C PHE A 207 -14.52 6.67 -1.90
N ARG A 208 -15.66 5.97 -1.87
CA ARG A 208 -16.90 6.47 -2.49
C ARG A 208 -17.40 7.75 -1.83
N MET A 209 -17.29 7.87 -0.51
CA MET A 209 -17.73 9.04 0.25
C MET A 209 -16.90 10.29 -0.10
N VAL A 210 -15.57 10.16 -0.13
CA VAL A 210 -14.66 11.27 -0.47
C VAL A 210 -14.85 11.77 -1.90
N ARG A 211 -15.36 10.93 -2.80
CA ARG A 211 -15.62 11.29 -4.22
C ARG A 211 -16.98 11.93 -4.47
N ARG A 212 -17.79 12.18 -3.42
CA ARG A 212 -19.08 12.86 -3.58
C ARG A 212 -18.88 14.30 -4.09
N PRO A 213 -19.80 14.82 -4.93
CA PRO A 213 -19.70 16.20 -5.43
C PRO A 213 -19.57 17.24 -4.30
N ALA A 214 -20.29 17.07 -3.20
CA ALA A 214 -20.18 17.96 -2.04
C ALA A 214 -18.75 18.04 -1.47
N VAL A 215 -18.05 16.90 -1.38
CA VAL A 215 -16.65 16.85 -0.90
C VAL A 215 -15.71 17.49 -1.91
N ARG A 216 -15.96 17.30 -3.21
CA ARG A 216 -15.17 17.94 -4.29
C ARG A 216 -15.28 19.47 -4.29
N TRP A 217 -16.47 20.00 -4.00
CA TRP A 217 -16.67 21.43 -3.87
C TRP A 217 -16.08 21.96 -2.56
N ALA A 218 -16.28 21.25 -1.46
CA ALA A 218 -15.69 21.59 -0.16
C ALA A 218 -14.15 21.54 -0.16
N SER A 219 -13.53 20.71 -1.01
CA SER A 219 -12.08 20.63 -1.11
C SER A 219 -11.44 21.84 -1.79
N VAL A 220 -12.18 22.60 -2.60
CA VAL A 220 -11.67 23.82 -3.26
C VAL A 220 -11.22 24.89 -2.25
N PRO A 221 -12.07 25.38 -1.32
CA PRO A 221 -11.63 26.36 -0.32
C PRO A 221 -10.57 25.79 0.63
N VAL A 222 -10.61 24.48 0.94
CA VAL A 222 -9.61 23.83 1.80
C VAL A 222 -8.23 23.86 1.13
N VAL A 223 -8.14 23.46 -0.14
CA VAL A 223 -6.87 23.49 -0.88
C VAL A 223 -6.38 24.91 -1.12
N ALA A 224 -7.29 25.85 -1.46
CA ALA A 224 -6.92 27.26 -1.59
C ALA A 224 -6.34 27.83 -0.28
N THR A 225 -6.99 27.55 0.85
CA THR A 225 -6.51 27.96 2.18
C THR A 225 -5.15 27.32 2.49
N ALA A 226 -4.97 26.04 2.20
CA ALA A 226 -3.71 25.34 2.42
C ALA A 226 -2.56 25.89 1.54
N LEU A 227 -2.84 26.29 0.30
CA LEU A 227 -1.86 26.94 -0.58
C LEU A 227 -1.45 28.32 -0.06
N VAL A 228 -2.42 29.14 0.35
CA VAL A 228 -2.16 30.45 0.97
C VAL A 228 -1.36 30.29 2.26
N PHE A 229 -1.75 29.33 3.11
CA PHE A 229 -1.04 28.99 4.33
C PHE A 229 0.39 28.53 4.04
N ALA A 230 0.59 27.64 3.06
CA ALA A 230 1.92 27.17 2.67
C ALA A 230 2.80 28.34 2.24
N TYR A 231 2.28 29.26 1.42
CA TYR A 231 3.00 30.47 1.02
C TYR A 231 3.36 31.37 2.21
N TRP A 232 2.45 31.55 3.16
CA TRP A 232 2.71 32.26 4.41
C TRP A 232 3.74 31.56 5.31
N ALA A 233 3.74 30.23 5.34
CA ALA A 233 4.57 29.40 6.20
C ALA A 233 6.03 29.26 5.72
N VAL A 234 6.33 29.42 4.41
CA VAL A 234 7.69 29.29 3.85
C VAL A 234 8.78 29.96 4.70
N PRO A 235 8.70 31.25 5.06
CA PRO A 235 9.75 31.90 5.85
C PRO A 235 9.66 31.65 7.38
N ARG A 236 8.66 30.89 7.86
CA ARG A 236 8.32 30.77 9.29
C ARG A 236 8.43 29.35 9.83
N MET A 237 8.47 28.35 8.96
CA MET A 237 8.41 26.95 9.34
C MET A 237 9.59 26.20 8.73
N ASN A 238 10.23 25.35 9.55
CA ASN A 238 11.26 24.45 9.06
C ASN A 238 10.60 23.37 8.19
N ALA A 239 10.91 23.34 6.89
CA ALA A 239 10.37 22.35 5.96
C ALA A 239 10.73 20.90 6.34
N ALA A 240 11.80 20.70 7.12
CA ALA A 240 12.26 19.38 7.54
C ALA A 240 11.23 18.60 8.36
N TRP A 241 10.29 19.29 9.04
CA TRP A 241 9.15 18.65 9.71
C TRP A 241 8.32 17.77 8.77
N LEU A 242 8.26 18.12 7.47
CA LEU A 242 7.51 17.34 6.48
C LEU A 242 8.27 16.09 6.02
N TYR A 243 9.59 16.02 6.22
CA TYR A 243 10.40 14.85 5.88
C TYR A 243 10.22 13.71 6.88
N ARG A 244 9.82 14.03 8.12
CA ARG A 244 9.54 13.07 9.20
C ARG A 244 10.68 12.07 9.46
N ARG A 245 11.92 12.50 9.20
CA ARG A 245 13.13 11.70 9.47
C ARG A 245 13.89 12.14 10.70
N ASP A 246 13.54 13.31 11.24
CA ASP A 246 14.23 13.95 12.34
C ASP A 246 13.27 14.02 13.55
N SER A 247 13.85 13.92 14.74
CA SER A 247 13.18 14.16 16.02
C SER A 247 13.03 15.66 16.25
N ALA A 248 12.16 16.04 17.18
CA ALA A 248 11.96 17.45 17.51
C ALA A 248 13.27 18.14 17.95
N GLN A 249 14.10 17.43 18.71
CA GLN A 249 15.37 17.93 19.23
C GLN A 249 16.40 18.18 18.11
N GLU A 250 16.48 17.28 17.12
CA GLU A 250 17.36 17.44 15.95
C GLU A 250 16.95 18.65 15.09
N LEU A 251 15.67 19.01 15.11
CA LEU A 251 15.15 20.22 14.47
C LEU A 251 15.26 21.48 15.32
N GLY A 252 15.92 21.41 16.48
CA GLY A 252 16.11 22.53 17.40
C GLY A 252 14.85 22.92 18.17
N ALA A 253 13.84 22.04 18.23
CA ALA A 253 12.58 22.27 18.93
C ALA A 253 12.50 21.47 20.25
N PRO A 254 11.66 21.90 21.20
CA PRO A 254 11.43 21.14 22.43
C PRO A 254 10.88 19.73 22.13
N TRP A 255 11.30 18.71 22.86
CA TRP A 255 10.90 17.31 22.64
C TRP A 255 9.38 17.12 22.52
N TRP A 256 8.60 17.80 23.37
CA TRP A 256 7.13 17.67 23.42
C TRP A 256 6.46 18.17 22.14
N SER A 257 7.12 19.08 21.40
CA SER A 257 6.61 19.58 20.13
C SER A 257 6.51 18.47 19.08
N GLY A 258 7.35 17.44 19.16
CA GLY A 258 7.31 16.26 18.29
C GLY A 258 5.97 15.54 18.33
N ALA A 259 5.40 15.34 19.52
CA ALA A 259 4.08 14.73 19.66
C ALA A 259 2.97 15.62 19.08
N VAL A 260 3.00 16.93 19.38
CA VAL A 260 2.00 17.90 18.92
C VAL A 260 2.00 18.01 17.40
N ILE A 261 3.18 18.19 16.80
CA ILE A 261 3.32 18.37 15.36
C ILE A 261 3.04 17.06 14.61
N THR A 262 3.33 15.90 15.20
CA THR A 262 2.94 14.60 14.63
C THR A 262 1.43 14.52 14.44
N LEU A 263 0.66 14.87 15.48
CA LEU A 263 -0.81 14.85 15.42
C LEU A 263 -1.35 15.94 14.47
N ALA A 264 -0.80 17.15 14.54
CA ALA A 264 -1.22 18.26 13.68
C ALA A 264 -0.96 17.95 12.20
N LEU A 265 0.24 17.50 11.86
CA LEU A 265 0.58 17.11 10.50
C LEU A 265 -0.21 15.88 10.06
N PHE A 266 -0.46 14.89 10.93
CA PHE A 266 -1.35 13.77 10.59
C PHE A 266 -2.73 14.25 10.16
N GLY A 267 -3.36 15.15 10.92
CA GLY A 267 -4.64 15.77 10.58
C GLY A 267 -4.60 16.52 9.25
N CYS A 268 -3.61 17.39 9.06
CA CYS A 268 -3.44 18.18 7.84
C CYS A 268 -3.21 17.29 6.60
N SER A 269 -2.27 16.34 6.71
CA SER A 269 -1.98 15.35 5.68
C SER A 269 -3.22 14.55 5.31
N MET A 270 -4.04 14.14 6.29
CA MET A 270 -5.26 13.39 6.03
C MET A 270 -6.33 14.22 5.34
N LEU A 271 -6.53 15.47 5.77
CA LEU A 271 -7.47 16.39 5.14
C LEU A 271 -7.09 16.66 3.67
N LEU A 272 -5.83 16.96 3.41
CA LEU A 272 -5.34 17.20 2.05
C LEU A 272 -5.33 15.92 1.20
N THR A 273 -5.04 14.77 1.79
CA THR A 273 -5.18 13.46 1.11
C THR A 273 -6.63 13.23 0.68
N ALA A 274 -7.61 13.53 1.54
CA ALA A 274 -9.01 13.41 1.19
C ALA A 274 -9.39 14.39 0.06
N CYS A 275 -8.91 15.64 0.10
CA CYS A 275 -9.10 16.61 -0.98
C CYS A 275 -8.54 16.12 -2.31
N PHE A 276 -7.31 15.60 -2.30
CA PHE A 276 -6.65 15.00 -3.46
C PHE A 276 -7.49 13.84 -4.03
N LEU A 277 -7.88 12.88 -3.19
CA LEU A 277 -8.68 11.72 -3.62
C LEU A 277 -10.08 12.11 -4.12
N ALA A 278 -10.65 13.22 -3.65
CA ALA A 278 -11.93 13.73 -4.13
C ALA A 278 -11.84 14.14 -5.62
N TRP A 279 -10.72 14.74 -6.02
CA TRP A 279 -10.47 15.21 -7.39
C TRP A 279 -10.04 14.11 -8.36
N VAL A 280 -9.56 12.96 -7.85
CA VAL A 280 -9.19 11.84 -8.73
C VAL A 280 -10.43 11.28 -9.46
N PRO A 281 -10.40 11.17 -10.80
CA PRO A 281 -11.51 10.62 -11.56
C PRO A 281 -11.65 9.11 -11.34
N GLY A 282 -12.89 8.64 -11.12
CA GLY A 282 -13.19 7.21 -10.97
C GLY A 282 -13.43 6.46 -12.28
N ARG A 283 -13.55 7.17 -13.40
CA ARG A 283 -13.72 6.58 -14.74
C ARG A 283 -12.36 6.19 -15.35
N ARG A 284 -12.38 5.30 -16.34
CA ARG A 284 -11.19 5.02 -17.16
C ARG A 284 -10.79 6.28 -17.93
N MET A 285 -9.54 6.66 -17.80
CA MET A 285 -8.88 7.80 -18.44
C MET A 285 -7.67 7.30 -19.25
N TRP A 286 -7.10 8.16 -20.08
CA TRP A 286 -5.86 7.84 -20.82
C TRP A 286 -4.71 7.46 -19.87
N CYS A 287 -4.62 8.13 -18.72
CA CYS A 287 -3.59 7.87 -17.71
C CYS A 287 -3.84 6.63 -16.84
N THR A 288 -5.03 6.00 -16.93
CA THR A 288 -5.33 4.77 -16.17
C THR A 288 -4.36 3.64 -16.53
N ALA A 289 -3.95 3.56 -17.80
CA ALA A 289 -2.97 2.56 -18.26
C ALA A 289 -1.58 2.79 -17.64
N LEU A 290 -1.23 4.03 -17.30
CA LEU A 290 0.05 4.41 -16.71
C LEU A 290 0.10 4.11 -15.20
N GLY A 291 -1.05 3.93 -14.54
CA GLY A 291 -1.13 3.58 -13.12
C GLY A 291 -0.48 2.24 -12.74
N ALA A 292 -0.20 1.38 -13.73
CA ALA A 292 0.58 0.16 -13.56
C ALA A 292 2.10 0.41 -13.48
N GLY A 293 2.57 1.48 -14.13
CA GLY A 293 3.98 1.84 -14.25
C GLY A 293 4.49 2.76 -13.14
N THR A 294 3.70 3.05 -12.11
CA THR A 294 4.03 4.07 -11.11
C THR A 294 5.26 3.72 -10.28
N LEU A 295 5.53 2.43 -10.05
CA LEU A 295 6.78 1.99 -9.40
C LEU A 295 8.01 2.27 -10.29
N TYR A 296 7.86 2.12 -11.60
CA TYR A 296 8.92 2.44 -12.57
C TYR A 296 9.16 3.94 -12.63
N GLY A 297 8.09 4.75 -12.73
CA GLY A 297 8.18 6.20 -12.61
C GLY A 297 8.87 6.62 -11.31
N TYR A 298 8.49 6.02 -10.18
CA TYR A 298 9.09 6.27 -8.87
C TYR A 298 10.58 5.99 -8.84
N LEU A 299 11.02 4.81 -9.25
CA LEU A 299 12.43 4.46 -9.10
C LEU A 299 13.31 5.05 -10.19
N LEU A 300 12.80 5.32 -11.39
CA LEU A 300 13.62 5.83 -12.50
C LEU A 300 13.73 7.35 -12.52
N HIS A 301 12.70 8.09 -12.06
CA HIS A 301 12.77 9.56 -12.10
C HIS A 301 13.88 10.11 -11.19
N GLY A 302 14.21 9.40 -10.10
CA GLY A 302 15.23 9.87 -9.16
C GLY A 302 16.63 9.96 -9.77
N PHE A 303 16.97 9.10 -10.73
CA PHE A 303 18.23 9.22 -11.49
C PHE A 303 18.28 10.54 -12.28
N LEU A 304 17.16 10.92 -12.91
CA LEU A 304 17.08 12.17 -13.65
C LEU A 304 17.09 13.38 -12.71
N ILE A 305 16.36 13.33 -11.60
CA ILE A 305 16.37 14.43 -10.62
C ILE A 305 17.78 14.60 -10.03
N LYS A 306 18.43 13.52 -9.59
CA LYS A 306 19.76 13.63 -8.99
C LYS A 306 20.82 13.98 -10.03
N GLY A 307 20.78 13.37 -11.22
CA GLY A 307 21.64 13.74 -12.34
C GLY A 307 21.50 15.22 -12.72
N SER A 308 20.28 15.76 -12.74
CA SER A 308 20.07 17.19 -13.00
C SER A 308 20.69 18.12 -11.96
N ARG A 309 20.93 17.63 -10.73
CA ARG A 309 21.64 18.37 -9.69
C ARG A 309 23.15 18.22 -9.83
N PHE A 310 23.64 16.99 -10.00
CA PHE A 310 25.06 16.72 -10.18
C PHE A 310 25.65 17.42 -11.41
N TRP A 311 24.87 17.52 -12.48
CA TRP A 311 25.28 18.19 -13.72
C TRP A 311 24.86 19.65 -13.82
N GLY A 312 24.45 20.28 -12.71
CA GLY A 312 24.23 21.74 -12.65
C GLY A 312 23.10 22.27 -13.54
N TRP A 313 22.07 21.47 -13.87
CA TRP A 313 20.99 21.94 -14.75
C TRP A 313 20.21 23.13 -14.18
N TYR A 314 20.15 23.22 -12.85
CA TYR A 314 19.49 24.32 -12.14
C TYR A 314 20.35 25.58 -12.04
N ASP A 315 21.64 25.53 -12.36
CA ASP A 315 22.55 26.68 -12.24
C ASP A 315 22.28 27.76 -13.31
N HIS A 316 21.53 27.40 -14.36
CA HIS A 316 21.16 28.32 -15.40
C HIS A 316 20.13 29.37 -14.93
N PRO A 317 20.42 30.69 -15.07
CA PRO A 317 19.56 31.75 -14.51
C PRO A 317 18.11 31.77 -15.03
N TRP A 318 17.87 31.26 -16.23
CA TRP A 318 16.52 31.23 -16.82
C TRP A 318 15.59 30.26 -16.08
N VAL A 319 16.14 29.23 -15.42
CA VAL A 319 15.39 28.22 -14.67
C VAL A 319 14.71 28.83 -13.44
N HIS A 320 15.32 29.85 -12.83
CA HIS A 320 14.80 30.58 -11.67
C HIS A 320 13.80 31.69 -12.02
N ARG A 321 13.41 31.83 -13.30
CA ARG A 321 12.34 32.74 -13.70
C ARG A 321 11.01 31.98 -13.75
N PRO A 322 9.85 32.64 -13.64
CA PRO A 322 8.54 31.97 -13.66
C PRO A 322 8.34 31.04 -14.87
N ALA A 323 8.79 31.44 -16.07
CA ALA A 323 8.72 30.59 -17.26
C ALA A 323 9.61 29.34 -17.15
N GLY A 324 10.78 29.45 -16.52
CA GLY A 324 11.68 28.34 -16.24
C GLY A 324 11.09 27.36 -15.23
N GLU A 325 10.51 27.86 -14.14
CA GLU A 325 9.81 27.04 -13.13
C GLU A 325 8.64 26.24 -13.74
N ILE A 326 7.86 26.89 -14.62
CA ILE A 326 6.78 26.23 -15.37
C ILE A 326 7.36 25.17 -16.32
N ALA A 327 8.42 25.50 -17.04
CA ALA A 327 9.08 24.56 -17.95
C ALA A 327 9.61 23.33 -17.22
N VAL A 328 10.28 23.50 -16.07
CA VAL A 328 10.74 22.40 -15.19
C VAL A 328 9.55 21.55 -14.72
N THR A 329 8.45 22.19 -14.35
CA THR A 329 7.23 21.50 -13.92
C THR A 329 6.66 20.64 -15.05
N VAL A 330 6.50 21.21 -16.25
CA VAL A 330 5.98 20.48 -17.42
C VAL A 330 6.93 19.34 -17.82
N LEU A 331 8.24 19.58 -17.78
CA LEU A 331 9.25 18.57 -18.06
C LEU A 331 9.17 17.42 -17.05
N ALA A 332 9.06 17.70 -15.75
CA ALA A 332 8.92 16.68 -14.72
C ALA A 332 7.67 15.80 -14.95
N VAL A 333 6.53 16.42 -15.28
CA VAL A 333 5.29 15.71 -15.62
C VAL A 333 5.47 14.84 -16.88
N ALA A 334 6.08 15.39 -17.93
CA ALA A 334 6.29 14.67 -19.19
C ALA A 334 7.22 13.46 -18.99
N VAL A 335 8.34 13.67 -18.30
CA VAL A 335 9.34 12.64 -17.98
C VAL A 335 8.72 11.52 -17.16
N VAL A 336 8.08 11.81 -16.02
CA VAL A 336 7.51 10.75 -15.18
C VAL A 336 6.37 10.00 -15.89
N THR A 337 5.60 10.70 -16.74
CA THR A 337 4.56 10.09 -17.58
C THR A 337 5.17 9.12 -18.59
N ALA A 338 6.26 9.50 -19.26
CA ALA A 338 6.99 8.64 -20.18
C ALA A 338 7.61 7.43 -19.45
N LEU A 339 8.16 7.63 -18.26
CA LEU A 339 8.72 6.55 -17.43
C LEU A 339 7.65 5.56 -16.95
N CYS A 340 6.40 6.00 -16.80
CA CYS A 340 5.27 5.10 -16.50
C CYS A 340 4.77 4.32 -17.72
N ALA A 341 5.26 4.60 -18.93
CA ALA A 341 4.73 4.00 -20.15
C ALA A 341 5.06 2.50 -20.27
N PRO A 342 4.21 1.70 -20.94
CA PRO A 342 4.42 0.25 -21.10
C PRO A 342 5.78 -0.17 -21.69
N PRO A 343 6.41 0.56 -22.64
CA PRO A 343 7.74 0.20 -23.14
C PRO A 343 8.80 0.18 -22.03
N VAL A 344 8.81 1.19 -21.16
CA VAL A 344 9.75 1.28 -20.02
C VAL A 344 9.49 0.14 -19.03
N GLN A 345 8.22 -0.17 -18.77
CA GLN A 345 7.85 -1.30 -17.92
C GLN A 345 8.40 -2.62 -18.43
N ARG A 346 8.34 -2.86 -19.76
CA ARG A 346 8.89 -4.08 -20.39
C ARG A 346 10.41 -4.13 -20.29
N LEU A 347 11.08 -3.00 -20.50
CA LEU A 347 12.55 -2.91 -20.46
C LEU A 347 13.09 -3.20 -19.06
N PHE A 348 12.52 -2.57 -18.02
CA PHE A 348 13.00 -2.70 -16.64
C PHE A 348 12.29 -3.79 -15.83
N ARG A 349 11.44 -4.62 -16.45
CA ARG A 349 10.70 -5.70 -15.78
C ARG A 349 11.62 -6.66 -15.03
N PHE A 350 12.82 -6.92 -15.55
CA PHE A 350 13.76 -7.84 -14.92
C PHE A 350 14.21 -7.37 -13.53
N ALA A 351 14.32 -6.05 -13.32
CA ALA A 351 14.75 -5.46 -12.05
C ALA A 351 13.56 -5.21 -11.10
N MET A 352 12.42 -4.77 -11.64
CA MET A 352 11.25 -4.35 -10.84
C MET A 352 10.28 -5.47 -10.49
N GLU A 353 10.18 -6.49 -11.34
CA GLU A 353 9.27 -7.62 -11.18
C GLU A 353 9.99 -8.97 -11.38
N PRO A 354 11.09 -9.25 -10.67
CA PRO A 354 11.82 -10.49 -10.82
C PRO A 354 10.98 -11.66 -10.29
N ARG A 355 10.79 -12.74 -11.08
CA ARG A 355 9.99 -13.90 -10.64
C ARG A 355 10.72 -14.80 -9.65
N MET A 356 12.06 -14.84 -9.73
CA MET A 356 12.98 -15.61 -8.90
C MET A 356 12.49 -17.05 -8.61
N GLU A 357 11.93 -17.73 -9.61
CA GLU A 357 11.36 -19.08 -9.41
C GLU A 357 12.39 -20.11 -8.94
N TRP A 358 13.67 -19.86 -9.25
CA TRP A 358 14.82 -20.65 -8.82
C TRP A 358 15.16 -20.51 -7.33
N ALA A 359 14.81 -19.39 -6.69
CA ALA A 359 15.21 -19.09 -5.31
C ALA A 359 14.23 -19.60 -4.24
N PHE A 360 13.04 -20.05 -4.63
CA PHE A 360 11.98 -20.45 -3.70
C PHE A 360 11.56 -21.89 -3.92
N ARG A 361 11.29 -22.61 -2.82
CA ARG A 361 10.72 -23.97 -2.87
C ARG A 361 9.33 -23.94 -3.53
N PRO A 362 8.97 -24.96 -4.33
CA PRO A 362 7.61 -25.10 -4.86
C PRO A 362 6.59 -25.11 -3.71
N TYR A 363 5.64 -24.16 -3.73
CA TYR A 363 4.53 -24.14 -2.79
C TYR A 363 3.38 -24.95 -3.37
N ALA A 364 3.09 -26.12 -2.79
CA ALA A 364 1.84 -26.83 -3.04
C ALA A 364 0.76 -26.19 -2.16
N PRO A 365 -0.28 -25.53 -2.73
CA PRO A 365 -1.39 -25.05 -1.94
C PRO A 365 -2.03 -26.26 -1.26
N GLU A 366 -2.23 -26.17 0.06
CA GLU A 366 -2.95 -27.20 0.80
C GLU A 366 -4.32 -27.42 0.14
N ALA A 367 -4.57 -28.65 -0.31
CA ALA A 367 -5.79 -28.98 -1.02
C ALA A 367 -6.98 -28.58 -0.15
N PRO A 368 -8.04 -27.96 -0.71
CA PRO A 368 -9.23 -27.68 0.06
C PRO A 368 -9.68 -28.98 0.73
N PRO A 369 -10.07 -28.97 2.02
CA PRO A 369 -10.51 -30.18 2.70
C PRO A 369 -11.57 -30.82 1.80
N ALA A 370 -11.30 -32.07 1.41
CA ALA A 370 -12.19 -32.82 0.55
C ALA A 370 -13.58 -32.70 1.16
N ARG A 371 -14.52 -32.08 0.42
CA ARG A 371 -15.93 -32.05 0.83
C ARG A 371 -16.25 -33.48 1.22
N ALA A 372 -16.56 -33.69 2.50
CA ALA A 372 -16.94 -35.00 3.01
C ALA A 372 -17.94 -35.55 2.01
N ARG A 373 -17.56 -36.64 1.34
CA ARG A 373 -18.45 -37.37 0.45
C ARG A 373 -19.68 -37.64 1.29
N THR A 374 -20.78 -36.97 0.99
CA THR A 374 -22.09 -37.32 1.51
C THR A 374 -22.29 -38.78 1.15
N VAL A 375 -22.13 -39.66 2.13
CA VAL A 375 -22.49 -41.06 2.03
C VAL A 375 -23.98 -41.05 1.63
N PRO A 376 -24.36 -41.63 0.47
CA PRO A 376 -25.77 -41.74 0.14
C PRO A 376 -26.46 -42.53 1.26
N PRO A 377 -27.65 -42.14 1.72
CA PRO A 377 -28.37 -42.92 2.71
C PRO A 377 -28.56 -44.33 2.14
N GLN A 378 -28.05 -45.33 2.85
CA GLN A 378 -28.40 -46.72 2.57
C GLN A 378 -29.93 -46.81 2.64
N ALA A 379 -30.55 -47.17 1.52
CA ALA A 379 -31.96 -47.51 1.50
C ALA A 379 -32.15 -48.76 2.36
N SER A 380 -32.56 -48.56 3.62
CA SER A 380 -33.07 -49.63 4.46
C SER A 380 -34.28 -50.23 3.76
N ARG A 381 -34.13 -51.46 3.26
CA ARG A 381 -35.27 -52.32 2.91
C ARG A 381 -36.09 -52.53 4.17
N ALA A 382 -37.19 -51.79 4.30
CA ALA A 382 -38.23 -52.07 5.26
C ALA A 382 -38.95 -53.36 4.83
N GLY A 383 -38.52 -54.49 5.39
CA GLY A 383 -39.34 -55.69 5.49
C GLY A 383 -40.37 -55.47 6.58
N ALA A 384 -41.64 -55.42 6.18
CA ALA A 384 -42.78 -55.37 7.09
C ALA A 384 -42.86 -56.68 7.89
N LEU A 385 -42.80 -56.60 9.22
CA LEU A 385 -43.34 -57.62 10.11
C LEU A 385 -44.09 -56.96 11.26
N HIS A 386 -45.36 -57.35 11.36
CA HIS A 386 -46.27 -57.15 12.47
C HIS A 386 -45.68 -57.60 13.82
N GLY A 387 -46.12 -56.95 14.89
CA GLY A 387 -45.99 -57.51 16.24
C GLY A 387 -46.10 -56.48 17.36
N SER A 388 -47.33 -56.17 17.75
CA SER A 388 -47.72 -55.48 18.98
C SER A 388 -47.13 -56.13 20.25
N GLY A 389 -46.65 -55.32 21.20
CA GLY A 389 -46.25 -55.83 22.52
C GLY A 389 -45.76 -54.73 23.46
N THR A 390 -46.64 -54.34 24.37
CA THR A 390 -46.44 -53.54 25.58
C THR A 390 -45.24 -53.96 26.45
N ALA A 391 -44.51 -53.01 27.05
CA ALA A 391 -44.18 -53.03 28.48
C ALA A 391 -43.33 -51.83 28.92
N GLN A 392 -43.83 -51.21 29.98
CA GLN A 392 -43.25 -50.21 30.87
C GLN A 392 -42.24 -50.85 31.83
N ARG A 393 -41.09 -50.22 32.10
CA ARG A 393 -40.45 -50.26 33.44
C ARG A 393 -39.28 -49.29 33.61
N SER A 394 -39.41 -48.54 34.69
CA SER A 394 -38.38 -47.85 35.47
C SER A 394 -37.32 -48.79 36.04
N GLY A 395 -36.10 -48.31 36.24
CA GLY A 395 -35.06 -49.02 36.99
C GLY A 395 -33.76 -48.22 37.11
N THR A 396 -33.46 -47.79 38.33
CA THR A 396 -32.36 -46.94 38.79
C THR A 396 -31.05 -47.67 39.15
N TRP A 397 -29.96 -46.89 39.22
CA TRP A 397 -28.79 -46.95 40.13
C TRP A 397 -27.41 -47.52 39.70
N HIS A 398 -26.40 -46.69 40.05
CA HIS A 398 -25.00 -46.97 40.46
C HIS A 398 -23.94 -47.29 39.39
N ARG A 399 -22.65 -46.96 39.53
CA ARG A 399 -21.79 -46.01 40.32
C ARG A 399 -20.33 -46.28 39.86
N TYR A 400 -19.42 -45.33 40.08
CA TYR A 400 -17.94 -45.44 40.19
C TYR A 400 -17.00 -45.29 38.97
N GLY A 401 -15.91 -44.56 39.23
CA GLY A 401 -14.65 -44.55 38.47
C GLY A 401 -13.93 -43.18 38.42
N THR A 402 -13.70 -42.49 39.55
CA THR A 402 -12.36 -42.20 40.13
C THR A 402 -11.26 -41.72 39.15
N TRP A 403 -10.87 -40.44 39.28
CA TRP A 403 -9.60 -39.89 38.78
C TRP A 403 -8.64 -39.69 39.95
N HIS A 404 -7.51 -40.39 39.93
CA HIS A 404 -6.36 -40.16 40.81
C HIS A 404 -5.48 -39.05 40.25
N GLY A 405 -5.06 -38.14 41.12
CA GLY A 405 -4.09 -37.10 40.81
C GLY A 405 -2.63 -37.54 40.97
N TYR A 406 -1.73 -36.62 40.61
CA TYR A 406 -0.36 -36.54 41.11
C TYR A 406 0.06 -35.07 41.19
N ASP A 407 0.31 -34.63 42.41
CA ASP A 407 1.03 -33.43 42.83
C ASP A 407 2.45 -33.92 43.17
N SER A 408 3.57 -33.29 42.79
CA SER A 408 4.18 -32.15 43.49
C SER A 408 5.70 -32.22 43.19
N GLY A 409 6.41 -31.09 43.30
CA GLY A 409 7.89 -31.12 43.24
C GLY A 409 8.55 -29.75 43.15
N GLN A 410 8.42 -28.93 44.19
CA GLN A 410 9.22 -27.72 44.43
C GLN A 410 10.71 -28.08 44.70
N ARG A 411 11.63 -27.23 44.24
CA ARG A 411 12.83 -26.84 45.01
C ARG A 411 13.24 -25.39 44.71
N ALA A 412 13.51 -24.67 45.80
CA ALA A 412 14.00 -23.29 45.87
C ALA A 412 15.55 -23.22 45.82
N GLY A 413 16.09 -22.03 45.52
CA GLY A 413 17.51 -21.71 45.68
C GLY A 413 17.84 -20.28 45.26
N THR A 414 18.09 -19.43 46.25
CA THR A 414 18.50 -18.01 46.25
C THR A 414 19.94 -17.77 45.75
N GLY A 415 20.26 -16.58 45.20
CA GLY A 415 21.66 -16.17 44.99
C GLY A 415 21.93 -14.92 44.12
N GLN A 416 21.69 -13.74 44.68
CA GLN A 416 22.43 -12.46 44.58
C GLN A 416 23.71 -12.37 43.68
N ARG A 417 23.76 -11.41 42.73
CA ARG A 417 24.89 -10.45 42.56
C ARG A 417 24.63 -9.38 41.48
N ALA A 418 24.91 -8.14 41.85
CA ALA A 418 25.08 -7.00 40.97
C ALA A 418 26.54 -6.94 40.49
N GLU A 419 26.78 -6.54 39.24
CA GLU A 419 28.04 -5.88 38.88
C GLU A 419 27.91 -5.03 37.61
N ASN A 420 28.19 -3.75 37.82
CA ASN A 420 28.59 -2.70 36.89
C ASN A 420 29.56 -3.21 35.81
N HIS A 421 29.44 -2.72 34.57
CA HIS A 421 30.62 -2.28 33.81
C HIS A 421 30.25 -1.25 32.72
N ARG A 422 30.93 -0.10 32.83
CA ARG A 422 31.08 0.99 31.87
C ARG A 422 32.33 0.74 30.98
N PRO A 423 32.57 1.56 29.93
CA PRO A 423 33.13 1.16 28.64
C PRO A 423 34.65 1.30 28.54
N PHE A 424 35.23 0.79 27.45
CA PHE A 424 36.61 1.08 27.04
C PHE A 424 36.68 1.53 25.58
N MET A 425 37.35 2.68 25.43
CA MET A 425 38.10 3.27 24.29
C MET A 425 37.47 3.37 22.90
#